data_AF-A0A521UA72-F1
#
_entry.id   AF-A0A521UA72-F1
#
_cell.length_a   1.000
_cell.length_b   1.000
_cell.length_c   1.000
_cell.angle_alpha   90.00
_cell.angle_beta   90.00
_cell.angle_gamma   90.00
#
_symmetry.space_group_name_H-M   'P 1'
#
loop_
_entity.id
_entity.type
_entity.pdbx_description
1 polymer ?
#
loop_
_entity_poly.entity_id
_entity_poly.type
_entity_poly.pdbx_seq_one_letter_code
_entity_poly.pdbx_strand_id
1 'polypeptide(L)'
;VGLAAQTGVVMIVYIDHAYERRLAAGQINSLEDIVEAHAEGTIQRVRPKLMTVGTMLIGLVPLLWAEGSGADVMKRIAAPMVGGLVTSAFLTLEIIPVIYTYWRAEQLLWRRVGESAPARLPALQWIERAITAGLFVAAASLVLRVYLARPPAALLVMAAAASVVAALSLVAYVSARRGARLAVERASLAALQ
;
A
#
# COMPACT_ATOMS: atom_id res chain seq x y z
N VAL A 1 3.17 -15.82 8.47
CA VAL A 1 2.68 -15.11 7.26
C VAL A 1 1.16 -14.98 7.26
N GLY A 2 0.39 -16.07 7.41
CA GLY A 2 -1.09 -16.03 7.38
C GLY A 2 -1.75 -15.05 8.36
N LEU A 3 -1.34 -15.03 9.63
CA LEU A 3 -1.86 -14.11 10.66
C LEU A 3 -1.63 -12.62 10.29
N ALA A 4 -0.44 -12.31 9.76
CA ALA A 4 -0.10 -10.96 9.34
C ALA A 4 -0.96 -10.50 8.16
N ALA A 5 -1.17 -11.38 7.15
CA ALA A 5 -2.03 -11.09 6.01
C ALA A 5 -3.49 -10.88 6.44
N GLN A 6 -4.05 -11.78 7.27
CA GLN A 6 -5.41 -11.67 7.78
C GLN A 6 -5.61 -10.34 8.53
N THR A 7 -4.72 -10.02 9.45
CA THR A 7 -4.84 -8.79 10.24
C THR A 7 -4.57 -7.51 9.42
N GLY A 8 -3.79 -7.60 8.35
CA GLY A 8 -3.54 -6.50 7.42
C GLY A 8 -4.72 -6.17 6.52
N VAL A 9 -5.33 -7.17 5.88
CA VAL A 9 -6.55 -6.97 5.05
C VAL A 9 -7.67 -6.36 5.89
N VAL A 10 -7.83 -6.92 7.07
CA VAL A 10 -8.85 -6.49 8.02
C VAL A 10 -8.62 -5.01 8.39
N MET A 11 -7.39 -4.58 8.67
CA MET A 11 -7.04 -3.17 8.91
C MET A 11 -7.52 -2.24 7.77
N ILE A 12 -7.24 -2.62 6.52
CA ILE A 12 -7.65 -1.84 5.34
C ILE A 12 -9.16 -1.64 5.33
N VAL A 13 -9.95 -2.69 5.59
CA VAL A 13 -11.42 -2.61 5.60
C VAL A 13 -11.93 -1.59 6.64
N TYR A 14 -11.29 -1.48 7.81
CA TYR A 14 -11.72 -0.52 8.83
C TYR A 14 -11.38 0.92 8.46
N ILE A 15 -10.21 1.13 7.88
CA ILE A 15 -9.79 2.43 7.38
C ILE A 15 -10.69 2.87 6.22
N ASP A 16 -11.00 1.95 5.30
CA ASP A 16 -11.89 2.16 4.17
C ASP A 16 -13.30 2.51 4.64
N HIS A 17 -13.85 1.73 5.58
CA HIS A 17 -15.17 1.99 6.14
C HIS A 17 -15.27 3.35 6.86
N ALA A 18 -14.24 3.73 7.64
CA ALA A 18 -14.19 5.04 8.29
C ALA A 18 -14.10 6.19 7.27
N TYR A 19 -13.32 6.00 6.22
CA TYR A 19 -13.20 6.95 5.11
C TYR A 19 -14.51 7.09 4.32
N GLU A 20 -15.13 5.99 3.90
CA GLU A 20 -16.38 5.99 3.14
C GLU A 20 -17.53 6.65 3.91
N ARG A 21 -17.61 6.38 5.22
CA ARG A 21 -18.62 7.01 6.09
C ARG A 21 -18.46 8.52 6.14
N ARG A 22 -17.23 9.03 6.29
CA ARG A 22 -16.95 10.48 6.29
C ARG A 22 -17.11 11.10 4.90
N LEU A 23 -16.79 10.37 3.84
CA LEU A 23 -17.01 10.79 2.47
C LEU A 23 -18.51 10.94 2.16
N ALA A 24 -19.34 9.97 2.55
CA ALA A 24 -20.79 10.02 2.39
C ALA A 24 -21.43 11.18 3.20
N ALA A 25 -20.80 11.58 4.31
CA ALA A 25 -21.21 12.74 5.10
C ALA A 25 -20.69 14.09 4.56
N GLY A 26 -19.93 14.11 3.45
CA GLY A 26 -19.36 15.34 2.89
C GLY A 26 -18.22 15.95 3.73
N GLN A 27 -17.63 15.17 4.64
CA GLN A 27 -16.63 15.63 5.61
C GLN A 27 -15.19 15.47 5.11
N ILE A 28 -14.96 15.10 3.84
CA ILE A 28 -13.62 14.89 3.26
C ILE A 28 -13.33 16.03 2.28
N ASN A 29 -12.75 17.11 2.79
CA ASN A 29 -12.43 18.32 2.03
C ASN A 29 -10.95 18.69 2.07
N SER A 30 -10.18 18.08 2.96
CA SER A 30 -8.75 18.34 3.12
C SER A 30 -7.97 17.04 3.34
N LEU A 31 -6.64 17.14 3.29
CA LEU A 31 -5.77 16.02 3.64
C LEU A 31 -5.88 15.67 5.13
N GLU A 32 -6.14 16.68 5.97
CA GLU A 32 -6.31 16.53 7.42
C GLU A 32 -7.56 15.70 7.75
N ASP A 33 -8.66 15.92 7.03
CA ASP A 33 -9.89 15.12 7.20
C ASP A 33 -9.67 13.64 6.88
N ILE A 34 -8.81 13.32 5.91
CA ILE A 34 -8.44 11.93 5.57
C ILE A 34 -7.62 11.32 6.70
N VAL A 35 -6.63 12.06 7.22
CA VAL A 35 -5.81 11.61 8.34
C VAL A 35 -6.70 11.31 9.54
N GLU A 36 -7.68 12.16 9.81
CA GLU A 36 -8.61 11.98 10.91
C GLU A 36 -9.54 10.76 10.70
N ALA A 37 -10.03 10.57 9.47
CA ALA A 37 -10.82 9.39 9.09
C ALA A 37 -10.03 8.09 9.29
N HIS A 38 -8.78 8.07 8.81
CA HIS A 38 -7.92 6.91 8.94
C HIS A 38 -7.44 6.66 10.36
N ALA A 39 -7.20 7.72 11.15
CA ALA A 39 -6.89 7.61 12.57
C ALA A 39 -8.05 6.96 13.34
N GLU A 40 -9.29 7.37 13.06
CA GLU A 40 -10.48 6.79 13.67
C GLU A 40 -10.58 5.28 13.37
N GLY A 41 -10.45 4.88 12.11
CA GLY A 41 -10.47 3.47 11.70
C GLY A 41 -9.31 2.65 12.29
N THR A 42 -8.14 3.28 12.44
CA THR A 42 -6.94 2.67 13.02
C THR A 42 -7.11 2.41 14.52
N ILE A 43 -7.61 3.38 15.28
CA ILE A 43 -7.79 3.27 16.74
C ILE A 43 -8.71 2.11 17.10
N GLN A 44 -9.80 1.92 16.35
CA GLN A 44 -10.74 0.81 16.56
C GLN A 44 -10.07 -0.57 16.44
N ARG A 45 -8.95 -0.67 15.71
CA ARG A 45 -8.19 -1.90 15.48
C ARG A 45 -7.01 -2.10 16.41
N VAL A 46 -6.42 -1.01 16.93
CA VAL A 46 -5.28 -1.07 17.85
C VAL A 46 -5.62 -1.92 19.07
N ARG A 47 -6.79 -1.70 19.70
CA ARG A 47 -7.20 -2.42 20.92
C ARG A 47 -7.32 -3.95 20.69
N PRO A 48 -8.10 -4.44 19.70
CA PRO A 48 -8.13 -5.87 19.39
C PRO A 48 -6.78 -6.48 18.99
N LYS A 49 -5.94 -5.73 18.26
CA LYS A 49 -4.64 -6.24 17.80
C LYS A 49 -3.63 -6.36 18.93
N LEU A 50 -3.60 -5.39 19.84
CA LEU A 50 -2.78 -5.48 21.04
C LEU A 50 -3.25 -6.60 21.98
N MET A 51 -4.56 -6.86 22.05
CA MET A 51 -5.09 -7.98 22.83
C MET A 51 -4.55 -9.32 22.30
N THR A 52 -4.61 -9.56 20.98
CA THR A 52 -4.15 -10.84 20.42
C THR A 52 -2.63 -10.99 20.51
N VAL A 53 -1.88 -9.93 20.20
CA VAL A 53 -0.42 -9.92 20.34
C VAL A 53 -0.02 -10.14 21.80
N GLY A 54 -0.68 -9.45 22.73
CA GLY A 54 -0.44 -9.60 24.17
C GLY A 54 -0.69 -11.03 24.65
N THR A 55 -1.81 -11.64 24.29
CA THR A 55 -2.12 -13.03 24.65
C THR A 55 -1.10 -14.01 24.09
N MET A 56 -0.69 -13.86 22.82
CA MET A 56 0.33 -14.71 22.23
C MET A 56 1.70 -14.54 22.88
N LEU A 57 2.09 -13.30 23.21
CA LEU A 57 3.33 -13.04 23.93
C LEU A 57 3.29 -13.67 25.32
N ILE A 58 2.21 -13.50 26.09
CA ILE A 58 2.05 -14.13 27.41
C ILE A 58 2.17 -15.66 27.30
N GLY A 59 1.62 -16.26 26.24
CA GLY A 59 1.71 -17.71 26.01
C GLY A 59 3.07 -18.21 25.52
N LEU A 60 3.84 -17.40 24.80
CA LEU A 60 5.10 -17.82 24.15
C LEU A 60 6.36 -17.38 24.92
N VAL A 61 6.30 -16.26 25.64
CA VAL A 61 7.41 -15.70 26.41
C VAL A 61 7.94 -16.74 27.42
N PRO A 62 7.11 -17.41 28.25
CA PRO A 62 7.62 -18.40 29.21
C PRO A 62 8.34 -19.58 28.56
N LEU A 63 7.96 -19.97 27.34
CA LEU A 63 8.62 -21.06 26.61
C LEU A 63 10.06 -20.72 26.25
N LEU A 64 10.41 -19.43 26.16
CA LEU A 64 11.78 -18.99 25.90
C LEU A 64 12.71 -19.21 27.10
N TRP A 65 12.17 -19.20 28.33
CA TRP A 65 12.90 -19.47 29.58
C TRP A 65 12.74 -20.91 30.08
N ALA A 66 11.98 -21.76 29.40
CA ALA A 66 11.82 -23.15 29.79
C ALA A 66 13.17 -23.88 29.81
N GLU A 67 13.41 -24.71 30.83
CA GLU A 67 14.60 -25.55 30.98
C GLU A 67 14.16 -27.00 31.19
N GLY A 68 14.93 -27.95 30.65
CA GLY A 68 14.63 -29.38 30.72
C GLY A 68 14.57 -30.06 29.36
N SER A 69 14.19 -31.34 29.35
CA SER A 69 14.10 -32.14 28.12
C SER A 69 13.08 -31.55 27.14
N GLY A 70 13.48 -31.33 25.89
CA GLY A 70 12.64 -30.75 24.83
C GLY A 70 12.60 -29.21 24.79
N ALA A 71 13.21 -28.52 25.77
CA ALA A 71 13.24 -27.06 25.81
C ALA A 71 13.94 -26.44 24.59
N ASP A 72 15.03 -27.03 24.12
CA ASP A 72 15.77 -26.53 22.94
C ASP A 72 14.93 -26.56 21.66
N VAL A 73 14.05 -27.56 21.52
CA VAL A 73 13.14 -27.66 20.37
C VAL A 73 12.06 -26.58 20.48
N MET A 74 11.46 -26.41 21.66
CA MET A 74 10.42 -25.41 21.89
C MET A 74 10.94 -23.98 21.69
N LYS A 75 12.16 -23.67 22.16
CA LYS A 75 12.81 -22.35 21.97
C LYS A 75 13.03 -22.04 20.49
N ARG A 76 13.48 -23.02 19.69
CA ARG A 76 13.71 -22.85 18.24
C ARG A 76 12.42 -22.58 17.46
N ILE A 77 11.27 -23.00 17.98
CA ILE A 77 9.96 -22.72 17.41
C ILE A 77 9.41 -21.38 17.92
N ALA A 78 9.47 -21.14 19.23
CA ALA A 78 8.90 -19.96 19.88
C ALA A 78 9.64 -18.66 19.54
N ALA A 79 10.98 -18.68 19.47
CA ALA A 79 11.79 -17.48 19.22
C ALA A 79 11.45 -16.76 17.89
N PRO A 80 11.41 -17.44 16.72
CA PRO A 80 11.02 -16.79 15.47
C PRO A 80 9.54 -16.38 15.45
N MET A 81 8.65 -17.08 16.16
CA MET A 81 7.23 -16.69 16.25
C MET A 81 7.06 -15.38 17.01
N VAL A 82 7.74 -15.21 18.16
CA VAL A 82 7.70 -13.97 18.95
C VAL A 82 8.25 -12.80 18.14
N GLY A 83 9.43 -12.97 17.52
CA GLY A 83 10.03 -11.93 16.67
C GLY A 83 9.14 -11.54 15.49
N GLY A 84 8.58 -12.54 14.80
CA GLY A 84 7.66 -12.32 13.67
C GLY A 84 6.35 -11.66 14.09
N LEU A 85 5.80 -12.01 15.25
CA LEU A 85 4.57 -11.42 15.78
C LEU A 85 4.77 -9.92 16.11
N VAL A 86 5.83 -9.59 16.86
CA VAL A 86 6.12 -8.19 17.24
C VAL A 86 6.38 -7.33 16.00
N THR A 87 7.24 -7.82 15.11
CA THR A 87 7.60 -7.11 13.88
C THR A 87 6.37 -6.91 13.00
N SER A 88 5.58 -7.96 12.76
CA SER A 88 4.38 -7.86 11.92
C SER A 88 3.28 -6.99 12.55
N ALA A 89 3.12 -7.02 13.88
CA ALA A 89 2.18 -6.15 14.59
C ALA A 89 2.54 -4.67 14.39
N PHE A 90 3.81 -4.33 14.58
CA PHE A 90 4.33 -2.98 14.34
C PHE A 90 4.15 -2.55 12.88
N LEU A 91 4.59 -3.36 11.93
CA LEU A 91 4.43 -3.05 10.50
C LEU A 91 2.96 -2.86 10.12
N THR A 92 2.05 -3.65 10.66
CA THR A 92 0.63 -3.52 10.30
C THR A 92 -0.02 -2.29 10.92
N LEU A 93 0.32 -1.96 12.17
CA LEU A 93 -0.29 -0.85 12.88
C LEU A 93 0.27 0.50 12.43
N GLU A 94 1.54 0.56 12.04
CA GLU A 94 2.20 1.81 11.63
C GLU A 94 2.25 1.97 10.11
N ILE A 95 2.78 0.98 9.39
CA ILE A 95 3.08 1.15 7.96
C ILE A 95 1.82 1.14 7.10
N ILE A 96 0.86 0.24 7.37
CA ILE A 96 -0.37 0.17 6.56
C ILE A 96 -1.16 1.49 6.56
N PRO A 97 -1.54 2.09 7.72
CA PRO A 97 -2.30 3.33 7.70
C PRO A 97 -1.52 4.49 7.07
N VAL A 98 -0.20 4.57 7.27
CA VAL A 98 0.64 5.61 6.65
C VAL A 98 0.64 5.49 5.13
N ILE A 99 0.91 4.31 4.59
CA ILE A 99 0.89 4.07 3.14
C ILE A 99 -0.50 4.34 2.57
N TYR A 100 -1.54 3.88 3.26
CA TYR A 100 -2.92 4.02 2.79
C TYR A 100 -3.38 5.48 2.78
N THR A 101 -2.98 6.27 3.78
CA THR A 101 -3.24 7.72 3.82
C THR A 101 -2.58 8.44 2.66
N TYR A 102 -1.32 8.11 2.36
CA TYR A 102 -0.61 8.71 1.24
C TYR A 102 -1.26 8.35 -0.11
N TRP A 103 -1.61 7.08 -0.29
CA TRP A 103 -2.28 6.59 -1.49
C TRP A 103 -3.65 7.26 -1.69
N ARG A 104 -4.43 7.43 -0.63
CA ARG A 104 -5.74 8.08 -0.71
C ARG A 104 -5.64 9.58 -0.95
N ALA A 105 -4.70 10.26 -0.30
CA ALA A 105 -4.44 11.68 -0.55
C ALA A 105 -4.08 11.94 -2.02
N GLU A 106 -3.33 11.02 -2.62
CA GLU A 106 -2.99 11.08 -4.04
C GLU A 106 -4.22 10.91 -4.95
N GLN A 107 -5.12 9.98 -4.65
CA GLN A 107 -6.38 9.83 -5.40
C GLN A 107 -7.25 11.09 -5.36
N LEU A 108 -7.36 11.76 -4.21
CA LEU A 108 -8.12 13.01 -4.10
C LEU A 108 -7.50 14.14 -4.90
N LEU A 109 -6.16 14.26 -4.86
CA LEU A 109 -5.45 15.24 -5.68
C LEU A 109 -5.76 15.04 -7.16
N TRP A 110 -5.70 13.79 -7.64
CA TRP A 110 -6.03 13.47 -9.02
C TRP A 110 -7.50 13.72 -9.37
N ARG A 111 -8.44 13.45 -8.45
CA ARG A 111 -9.87 13.81 -8.62
C ARG A 111 -10.06 15.32 -8.78
N ARG A 112 -9.49 16.14 -7.89
CA ARG A 112 -9.60 17.60 -7.94
C ARG A 112 -8.99 18.19 -9.21
N VAL A 113 -7.89 17.62 -9.69
CA VAL A 113 -7.27 18.01 -10.96
C VAL A 113 -8.19 17.67 -12.14
N GLY A 114 -8.86 16.52 -12.09
CA GLY A 114 -9.88 16.13 -13.07
C GLY A 114 -11.07 17.07 -13.10
N GLU A 115 -11.56 17.49 -11.93
CA GLU A 115 -12.64 18.47 -11.80
C GLU A 115 -12.22 19.87 -12.27
N SER A 116 -10.99 20.30 -11.96
CA SER A 116 -10.49 21.65 -12.29
C SER A 116 -9.97 21.78 -13.72
N ALA A 117 -9.53 20.69 -14.35
CA ALA A 117 -8.91 20.69 -15.68
C ALA A 117 -9.29 19.43 -16.50
N PRO A 118 -10.57 19.30 -16.90
CA PRO A 118 -11.08 18.10 -17.59
C PRO A 118 -10.37 17.79 -18.92
N ALA A 119 -9.78 18.79 -19.58
CA ALA A 119 -9.00 18.62 -20.81
C ALA A 119 -7.71 17.78 -20.64
N ARG A 120 -7.21 17.59 -19.40
CA ARG A 120 -6.01 16.78 -19.11
C ARG A 120 -6.31 15.30 -18.82
N LEU A 121 -7.57 14.96 -18.56
CA LEU A 121 -8.04 13.61 -18.27
C LEU A 121 -7.67 12.57 -19.35
N PRO A 122 -7.84 12.82 -20.67
CA PRO A 122 -7.49 11.82 -21.68
C PRO A 122 -5.97 11.54 -21.75
N ALA A 123 -5.13 12.54 -21.49
CA ALA A 123 -3.68 12.35 -21.46
C ALA A 123 -3.23 11.52 -20.24
N LEU A 124 -3.86 11.74 -19.08
CA LEU A 124 -3.63 10.95 -17.86
C LEU A 124 -4.08 9.49 -18.02
N GLN A 125 -5.25 9.26 -18.62
CA GLN A 125 -5.78 7.91 -18.87
C GLN A 125 -4.89 7.13 -19.87
N TRP A 126 -4.27 7.80 -20.84
CA TRP A 126 -3.35 7.15 -21.77
C TRP A 126 -2.07 6.67 -21.08
N ILE A 127 -1.53 7.46 -20.14
CA ILE A 127 -0.35 7.10 -19.35
C ILE A 127 -0.66 5.90 -18.43
N GLU A 128 -1.80 5.88 -17.73
CA GLU A 128 -2.19 4.73 -16.90
C GLU A 128 -2.35 3.43 -17.73
N ARG A 129 -2.95 3.54 -18.92
CA ARG A 129 -3.07 2.42 -19.86
C ARG A 129 -1.71 1.94 -20.37
N ALA A 130 -0.76 2.85 -20.59
CA ALA A 130 0.60 2.49 -20.98
C ALA A 130 1.36 1.77 -19.85
N ILE A 131 1.21 2.20 -18.59
CA ILE A 131 1.81 1.54 -17.42
C ILE A 131 1.26 0.13 -17.26
N THR A 132 -0.06 -0.02 -17.26
CA THR A 132 -0.74 -1.32 -17.06
C THR A 132 -0.44 -2.30 -18.19
N ALA A 133 -0.44 -1.83 -19.45
CA ALA A 133 -0.03 -2.66 -20.59
C ALA A 133 1.46 -3.06 -20.52
N GLY A 134 2.36 -2.14 -20.17
CA GLY A 134 3.79 -2.41 -20.05
C GLY A 134 4.12 -3.44 -18.96
N LEU A 135 3.52 -3.30 -17.77
CA LEU A 135 3.68 -4.23 -16.65
C LEU A 135 3.12 -5.63 -16.99
N PHE A 136 1.98 -5.69 -17.68
CA PHE A 136 1.39 -6.96 -18.11
C PHE A 136 2.28 -7.69 -19.12
N VAL A 137 2.82 -6.97 -20.10
CA VAL A 137 3.77 -7.53 -21.09
C VAL A 137 5.07 -8.00 -20.42
N ALA A 138 5.60 -7.23 -19.47
CA ALA A 138 6.79 -7.62 -18.70
C ALA A 138 6.57 -8.91 -17.90
N ALA A 139 5.43 -9.00 -17.19
CA ALA A 139 5.06 -10.18 -16.42
C ALA A 139 4.85 -11.41 -17.31
N ALA A 140 4.13 -11.26 -18.43
CA ALA A 140 3.91 -12.34 -19.40
C ALA A 140 5.23 -12.84 -20.02
N SER A 141 6.15 -11.93 -20.35
CA SER A 141 7.48 -12.26 -20.86
C SER A 141 8.34 -13.02 -19.83
N LEU A 142 8.28 -12.63 -18.55
CA LEU A 142 8.99 -13.30 -17.47
C LEU A 142 8.47 -14.72 -17.24
N VAL A 143 7.14 -14.90 -17.20
CA VAL A 143 6.48 -16.21 -17.06
C VAL A 143 6.88 -17.14 -18.22
N LEU A 144 6.84 -16.64 -19.45
CA LEU A 144 7.19 -17.43 -20.63
C LEU A 144 8.67 -17.83 -20.65
N ARG A 145 9.58 -16.99 -20.11
CA ARG A 145 11.00 -17.33 -19.95
C ARG A 145 11.25 -18.40 -18.89
N VAL A 146 10.47 -18.43 -17.81
CA VAL A 146 10.59 -19.47 -16.77
C VAL A 146 10.18 -20.84 -17.30
N TYR A 147 9.21 -20.90 -18.20
CA TYR A 147 8.72 -22.14 -18.80
C TYR A 147 9.59 -22.67 -19.97
N LEU A 148 10.44 -21.84 -20.57
CA LEU A 148 11.25 -22.21 -21.73
C LEU A 148 12.72 -22.46 -21.33
N ALA A 149 13.20 -23.70 -21.53
CA ALA A 149 14.58 -24.11 -21.21
C ALA A 149 15.67 -23.38 -22.04
N ARG A 150 15.32 -22.81 -23.20
CA ARG A 150 16.16 -21.88 -23.98
C ARG A 150 15.31 -20.68 -24.44
N PRO A 151 15.36 -19.54 -23.75
CA PRO A 151 14.58 -18.38 -24.14
C PRO A 151 15.12 -17.78 -25.45
N PRO A 152 14.30 -17.60 -26.51
CA PRO A 152 14.73 -16.90 -27.72
C PRO A 152 15.09 -15.43 -27.39
N ALA A 153 16.08 -14.87 -28.10
CA ALA A 153 16.57 -13.50 -27.88
C ALA A 153 15.45 -12.44 -27.95
N ALA A 154 14.38 -12.72 -28.70
CA ALA A 154 13.17 -11.90 -28.74
C ALA A 154 12.53 -11.68 -27.35
N LEU A 155 12.55 -12.67 -26.44
CA LEU A 155 12.00 -12.52 -25.09
C LEU A 155 12.88 -11.62 -24.20
N LEU A 156 14.20 -11.60 -24.43
CA LEU A 156 15.10 -10.67 -23.74
C LEU A 156 14.84 -9.22 -24.17
N VAL A 157 14.67 -9.00 -25.47
CA VAL A 157 14.36 -7.68 -26.04
C VAL A 157 12.99 -7.19 -25.56
N MET A 158 11.98 -8.06 -25.53
CA MET A 158 10.64 -7.69 -25.04
C MET A 158 10.63 -7.35 -23.54
N ALA A 159 11.34 -8.11 -22.70
CA ALA A 159 11.43 -7.81 -21.26
C ALA A 159 12.16 -6.49 -20.98
N ALA A 160 13.25 -6.22 -21.71
CA ALA A 160 13.98 -4.96 -21.61
C ALA A 160 13.12 -3.78 -22.08
N ALA A 161 12.44 -3.92 -23.23
CA ALA A 161 11.54 -2.90 -23.76
C ALA A 161 10.39 -2.60 -22.78
N ALA A 162 9.77 -3.62 -22.19
CA ALA A 162 8.69 -3.44 -21.22
C ALA A 162 9.17 -2.75 -19.93
N SER A 163 10.40 -3.04 -19.48
CA SER A 163 11.02 -2.36 -18.33
C SER A 163 11.29 -0.88 -18.62
N VAL A 164 11.73 -0.55 -19.84
CA VAL A 164 11.94 0.84 -20.29
C VAL A 164 10.60 1.58 -20.40
N VAL A 165 9.55 0.95 -20.92
CA VAL A 165 8.20 1.55 -20.98
C VAL A 165 7.66 1.80 -19.58
N ALA A 166 7.81 0.86 -18.64
CA ALA A 166 7.41 1.04 -17.26
C ALA A 166 8.19 2.18 -16.57
N ALA A 167 9.51 2.27 -16.79
CA ALA A 167 10.33 3.35 -16.25
C ALA A 167 9.97 4.73 -16.83
N LEU A 168 9.78 4.83 -18.15
CA LEU A 168 9.36 6.07 -18.82
C LEU A 168 7.97 6.51 -18.35
N SER A 169 7.07 5.55 -18.16
CA SER A 169 5.72 5.84 -17.70
C SER A 169 5.67 6.21 -16.22
N LEU A 170 6.56 5.65 -15.39
CA LEU A 170 6.77 6.09 -14.01
C LEU A 170 7.32 7.51 -13.95
N VAL A 171 8.27 7.86 -14.82
CA VAL A 171 8.81 9.24 -14.93
C VAL A 171 7.72 10.21 -15.39
N ALA A 172 6.89 9.82 -16.36
CA ALA A 172 5.74 10.61 -16.82
C ALA A 172 4.68 10.78 -15.71
N TYR A 173 4.45 9.74 -14.91
CA TYR A 173 3.56 9.81 -13.75
C TYR A 173 4.09 10.80 -12.69
N VAL A 174 5.38 10.72 -12.36
CA VAL A 174 6.02 11.61 -11.38
C VAL A 174 6.05 13.06 -11.88
N SER A 175 6.27 13.30 -13.16
CA SER A 175 6.24 14.65 -13.75
C SER A 175 4.83 15.24 -13.77
N ALA A 176 3.83 14.44 -14.16
CA ALA A 176 2.42 14.83 -14.10
C ALA A 176 2.00 15.17 -12.67
N ARG A 177 2.46 14.40 -11.68
CA ARG A 177 2.17 14.60 -10.25
C ARG A 177 2.65 15.94 -9.72
N ARG A 178 3.87 16.35 -10.12
CA ARG A 178 4.41 17.67 -9.76
C ARG A 178 3.61 18.81 -10.39
N GLY A 179 3.26 18.67 -11.67
CA GLY A 179 2.45 19.67 -12.38
C GLY A 179 1.03 19.81 -11.81
N ALA A 180 0.44 18.69 -11.38
CA ALA A 180 -0.87 18.65 -10.76
C ALA A 180 -0.92 19.36 -9.39
N ARG A 181 0.07 19.14 -8.52
CA ARG A 181 0.19 19.85 -7.23
C ARG A 181 0.25 21.37 -7.41
N LEU A 182 1.12 21.83 -8.30
CA LEU A 182 1.28 23.26 -8.58
C LEU A 182 0.02 23.90 -9.17
N ALA A 183 -0.75 23.14 -9.97
CA ALA A 183 -2.01 23.62 -10.53
C ALA A 183 -3.08 23.78 -9.43
N VAL A 184 -3.16 22.83 -8.49
CA VAL A 184 -4.09 22.90 -7.35
C VAL A 184 -3.72 24.05 -6.40
N GLU A 185 -2.44 24.22 -6.07
CA GLU A 185 -1.96 25.34 -5.23
C GLU A 185 -2.26 26.70 -5.88
N ARG A 186 -2.08 26.82 -7.21
CA ARG A 186 -2.41 28.05 -7.93
C ARG A 186 -3.92 28.33 -7.95
N ALA A 187 -4.74 27.29 -8.11
CA ALA A 187 -6.19 27.43 -8.09
C ALA A 187 -6.71 27.82 -6.70
N SER A 188 -6.14 27.28 -5.63
CA SER A 188 -6.51 27.66 -4.26
C SER A 188 -6.09 29.08 -3.91
N LEU A 189 -4.94 29.54 -4.40
CA LEU A 189 -4.49 30.93 -4.22
C LEU A 189 -5.36 31.93 -4.99
N ALA A 190 -5.80 31.56 -6.20
CA ALA A 190 -6.69 32.39 -7.01
C ALA A 190 -8.12 32.50 -6.44
N ALA A 191 -8.58 31.51 -5.67
CA ALA A 191 -9.90 31.54 -5.02
C ALA A 191 -9.94 32.38 -3.72
N LEU A 192 -8.78 32.80 -3.21
CA LEU A 192 -8.64 33.63 -2.01
C LEU A 192 -8.49 35.13 -2.33
N GLN A 193 -8.44 35.51 -3.62
CA GLN A 193 -8.40 36.89 -4.12
C GLN A 193 -9.76 37.28 -4.68
#